data_AF-A0A4W5QWG6-F1
#
_entry.id   AF-A0A4W5QWG6-F1
#
_cell.length_a   1.000
_cell.length_b   1.000
_cell.length_c   1.000
_cell.angle_alpha   90.00
_cell.angle_beta   90.00
_cell.angle_gamma   90.00
#
_symmetry.space_group_name_H-M   'P 1'
#
loop_
_entity.id
_entity.type
_entity.pdbx_description
1 polymer ?
#
loop_
_entity_poly.entity_id
_entity_poly.type
_entity_poly.pdbx_seq_one_letter_code
_entity_poly.pdbx_strand_id
1 'polypeptide(L)'
;MSSKKPELIEMLLITTNPYDYPFISQGEITVQSINDTEELMATDSAIDILVFNAEEKLGIYKLTGAVMHHGNMTFKQKQREEQAEPDGTEVADKVAYLMNLNSADLLKAVCYPRVKVGNEYATKGQTVQQVNNSTGALSKAVCEKLFLWMVTRINQQLDTKLPRQHFIGVLDIAGFEIFEMNSLEHLCINFTNEKLQQFFNHHMFVLEQEEYKKEGIDWEFIDFGIDLAACIELIEKPMGIFSIIEEECMFPKATDCSFKNKLYDQHLGKNSNFQKPKPAKAKGEADFTLVHYAGTVYYNIGGWLEKNKDPLNDTVVQLYQKAALNLLSQLFATFVLVDADRNQRGAKKKGSSFQTVSALVRENLNMLMSNLRSTHPHLVRCIIPNETKTPDTES
;
A
#
# COMPACT_ATOMS: atom_id res chain seq x y z
N MET A 1 -4.52 21.37 11.58
CA MET A 1 -5.72 21.32 10.71
C MET A 1 -6.11 22.73 10.29
N SER A 2 -6.42 22.96 9.00
CA SER A 2 -6.59 24.31 8.42
C SER A 2 -7.80 25.10 8.91
N SER A 3 -8.86 24.43 9.38
CA SER A 3 -10.08 25.06 9.92
C SER A 3 -10.83 26.00 8.96
N LYS A 4 -10.53 25.93 7.66
CA LYS A 4 -11.14 26.79 6.64
C LYS A 4 -12.63 26.55 6.41
N LYS A 5 -13.08 25.31 6.62
CA LYS A 5 -14.49 24.89 6.57
C LYS A 5 -14.91 24.35 7.94
N PRO A 6 -15.30 25.22 8.91
CA PRO A 6 -15.64 24.81 10.27
C PRO A 6 -16.77 23.78 10.34
N GLU A 7 -17.70 23.83 9.39
CA GLU A 7 -18.77 22.85 9.25
C GLU A 7 -18.26 21.42 9.06
N LEU A 8 -17.08 21.24 8.46
CA LEU A 8 -16.44 19.92 8.36
C LEU A 8 -15.89 19.46 9.71
N ILE A 9 -15.37 20.36 10.54
CA ILE A 9 -14.86 20.01 11.88
C ILE A 9 -16.00 19.46 12.74
N GLU A 10 -17.14 20.16 12.75
CA GLU A 10 -18.33 19.74 13.49
C GLU A 10 -18.91 18.45 12.92
N MET A 11 -19.05 18.35 11.61
CA MET A 11 -19.59 17.16 10.94
C MET A 11 -18.75 15.91 11.19
N LEU A 12 -17.42 16.05 11.19
CA LEU A 12 -16.48 14.95 11.36
C LEU A 12 -16.16 14.66 12.83
N LEU A 13 -16.74 15.43 13.76
CA LEU A 13 -16.52 15.30 15.20
C LEU A 13 -15.02 15.36 15.57
N ILE A 14 -14.26 16.17 14.82
CA ILE A 14 -12.81 16.33 15.02
C ILE A 14 -12.50 17.65 15.74
N THR A 15 -11.25 17.77 16.15
CA THR A 15 -10.64 18.97 16.73
C THR A 15 -9.65 19.55 15.73
N THR A 16 -9.18 20.76 16.00
CA THR A 16 -8.18 21.42 15.14
C THR A 16 -6.74 21.03 15.46
N ASN A 17 -6.52 20.41 16.62
CA ASN A 17 -5.23 19.93 17.08
C ASN A 17 -4.92 18.54 16.50
N PRO A 18 -3.94 18.41 15.60
CA PRO A 18 -3.62 17.12 14.97
C PRO A 18 -3.00 16.11 15.94
N TYR A 19 -2.41 16.57 17.05
CA TYR A 19 -1.88 15.69 18.10
C TYR A 19 -2.98 14.91 18.84
N ASP A 20 -4.25 15.27 18.66
CA ASP A 20 -5.38 14.49 19.15
C ASP A 20 -5.60 13.20 18.32
N TYR A 21 -4.85 13.00 17.22
CA TYR A 21 -4.99 11.88 16.28
C TYR A 21 -3.64 11.22 15.99
N PRO A 22 -3.28 10.11 16.66
CA PRO A 22 -1.97 9.46 16.54
C PRO A 22 -1.62 8.98 15.13
N PHE A 23 -2.60 8.69 14.28
CA PHE A 23 -2.35 8.23 12.91
C PHE A 23 -1.80 9.32 11.98
N ILE A 24 -1.99 10.60 12.31
CA ILE A 24 -1.57 11.73 11.47
C ILE A 24 -0.57 12.66 12.18
N SER A 25 -0.04 12.27 13.33
CA SER A 25 0.79 13.13 14.18
C SER A 25 2.12 12.53 14.62
N GLN A 26 2.60 11.49 13.92
CA GLN A 26 3.90 10.86 14.20
C GLN A 26 5.10 11.60 13.57
N GLY A 27 4.83 12.62 12.75
CA GLY A 27 5.86 13.37 12.05
C GLY A 27 5.55 14.87 12.00
N GLU A 28 6.09 15.54 11.00
CA GLU A 28 5.85 16.97 10.77
C GLU A 28 4.38 17.23 10.41
N ILE A 29 3.78 18.15 11.15
CA ILE A 29 2.37 18.52 11.00
C ILE A 29 2.19 19.62 9.95
N THR A 30 3.18 20.51 9.83
CA THR A 30 3.10 21.71 9.01
C THR A 30 4.28 21.77 8.06
N VAL A 31 4.03 22.04 6.79
CA VAL A 31 5.06 22.22 5.77
C VAL A 31 5.08 23.69 5.36
N GLN A 32 6.22 24.37 5.54
CA GLN A 32 6.32 25.84 5.34
C GLN A 32 5.88 26.31 3.95
N SER A 33 6.05 25.49 2.92
CA SER A 33 5.71 25.82 1.53
C SER A 33 4.26 25.49 1.15
N ILE A 34 3.45 24.94 2.06
CA ILE A 34 2.10 24.46 1.76
C ILE A 34 1.09 25.21 2.64
N ASN A 35 0.01 25.68 2.01
CA ASN A 35 -1.09 26.32 2.71
C ASN A 35 -2.32 25.39 2.74
N ASP A 36 -2.47 24.60 3.80
CA ASP A 36 -3.57 23.64 3.98
C ASP A 36 -4.98 24.28 3.87
N THR A 37 -5.08 25.60 4.11
CA THR A 37 -6.34 26.34 3.96
C THR A 37 -6.72 26.49 2.49
N GLU A 38 -5.76 26.83 1.64
CA GLU A 38 -5.97 26.98 0.20
C GLU A 38 -6.13 25.61 -0.46
N GLU A 39 -5.30 24.63 -0.08
CA GLU A 39 -5.38 23.26 -0.58
C GLU A 39 -6.72 22.59 -0.29
N LEU A 40 -7.30 22.81 0.90
CA LEU A 40 -8.63 22.28 1.22
C LEU A 40 -9.70 22.85 0.28
N MET A 41 -9.67 24.15 0.00
CA MET A 41 -10.63 24.80 -0.91
C MET A 41 -10.43 24.36 -2.36
N ALA A 42 -9.18 24.23 -2.80
CA ALA A 42 -8.84 23.73 -4.12
C ALA A 42 -9.35 22.29 -4.30
N THR A 43 -9.11 21.43 -3.32
CA THR A 43 -9.57 20.03 -3.32
C THR A 43 -11.09 19.94 -3.30
N ASP A 44 -11.77 20.71 -2.44
CA ASP A 44 -13.23 20.73 -2.33
C ASP A 44 -13.89 21.17 -3.65
N SER A 45 -13.29 22.16 -4.33
CA SER A 45 -13.74 22.65 -5.64
C SER A 45 -13.47 21.64 -6.76
N ALA A 46 -12.31 20.95 -6.72
CA ALA A 46 -11.96 19.93 -7.70
C ALA A 46 -12.96 18.74 -7.67
N ILE A 47 -13.41 18.35 -6.48
CA ILE A 47 -14.46 17.32 -6.32
C ILE A 47 -15.75 17.76 -7.02
N ASP A 48 -16.14 19.04 -6.92
CA ASP A 48 -17.34 19.55 -7.58
C ASP A 48 -17.16 19.61 -9.11
N ILE A 49 -15.97 20.01 -9.60
CA ILE A 49 -15.63 20.04 -11.04
C ILE A 49 -15.68 18.63 -11.65
N LEU A 50 -15.23 17.62 -10.90
CA LEU A 50 -15.27 16.21 -11.30
C LEU A 50 -16.66 15.59 -11.14
N VAL A 51 -17.67 16.39 -10.78
CA VAL A 51 -19.10 16.01 -10.73
C VAL A 51 -19.35 14.83 -9.78
N PHE A 52 -18.63 14.79 -8.67
CA PHE A 52 -19.04 13.98 -7.53
C PHE A 52 -20.32 14.57 -6.94
N ASN A 53 -21.30 13.72 -6.63
CA ASN A 53 -22.53 14.22 -6.01
C ASN A 53 -22.28 14.58 -4.53
N ALA A 54 -23.23 15.31 -3.93
CA ALA A 54 -23.09 15.76 -2.55
C ALA A 54 -22.98 14.61 -1.52
N GLU A 55 -23.63 13.47 -1.78
CA GLU A 55 -23.55 12.29 -0.91
C GLU A 55 -22.16 11.62 -1.00
N GLU A 56 -21.60 11.52 -2.21
CA GLU A 56 -20.24 11.03 -2.47
C GLU A 56 -19.20 11.93 -1.79
N LYS A 57 -19.29 13.25 -1.98
CA LYS A 57 -18.41 14.24 -1.35
C LYS A 57 -18.48 14.15 0.18
N LEU A 58 -19.68 14.07 0.73
CA LEU A 58 -19.89 13.87 2.16
C LEU A 58 -19.28 12.54 2.65
N GLY A 59 -19.46 11.47 1.88
CA GLY A 59 -18.89 10.15 2.18
C GLY A 59 -17.36 10.18 2.22
N ILE A 60 -16.70 10.88 1.30
CA ILE A 60 -15.24 11.04 1.27
C ILE A 60 -14.74 11.70 2.56
N TYR A 61 -15.38 12.80 2.98
CA TYR A 61 -15.02 13.48 4.23
C TYR A 61 -15.28 12.60 5.45
N LYS A 62 -16.47 11.98 5.54
CA LYS A 62 -16.85 11.11 6.66
C LYS A 62 -15.89 9.94 6.84
N LEU A 63 -15.54 9.25 5.76
CA LEU A 63 -14.62 8.11 5.81
C LEU A 63 -13.19 8.55 6.18
N THR A 64 -12.74 9.69 5.66
CA THR A 64 -11.43 10.28 6.05
C THR A 64 -11.40 10.62 7.54
N GLY A 65 -12.44 11.25 8.08
CA GLY A 65 -12.57 11.54 9.50
C GLY A 65 -12.67 10.27 10.36
N ALA A 66 -13.40 9.25 9.89
CA ALA A 66 -13.53 7.97 10.60
C ALA A 66 -12.18 7.26 10.75
N VAL A 67 -11.33 7.31 9.72
CA VAL A 67 -9.97 6.75 9.78
C VAL A 67 -9.13 7.44 10.84
N MET A 68 -9.24 8.76 10.99
CA MET A 68 -8.55 9.47 12.07
C MET A 68 -9.02 8.99 13.45
N HIS A 69 -10.33 8.85 13.65
CA HIS A 69 -10.90 8.36 14.92
C HIS A 69 -10.59 6.90 15.20
N HIS A 70 -10.44 6.05 14.19
CA HIS A 70 -9.99 4.66 14.39
C HIS A 70 -8.66 4.59 15.14
N GLY A 71 -7.72 5.51 14.86
CA GLY A 71 -6.44 5.60 15.56
C GLY A 71 -6.55 6.02 17.03
N ASN A 72 -7.69 6.55 17.44
CA ASN A 72 -7.97 6.97 18.81
C ASN A 72 -8.70 5.89 19.63
N MET A 73 -9.11 4.78 19.02
CA MET A 73 -9.82 3.73 19.73
C MET A 73 -8.88 3.04 20.72
N THR A 74 -9.27 3.04 21.99
CA THR A 74 -8.49 2.47 23.10
C THR A 74 -9.08 1.14 23.55
N PHE A 75 -8.19 0.19 23.85
CA PHE A 75 -8.55 -1.13 24.32
C PHE A 75 -7.65 -1.52 25.47
N LYS A 76 -8.21 -2.25 26.43
CA LYS A 76 -7.48 -2.76 27.59
C LYS A 76 -7.63 -4.26 27.72
N GLN A 77 -6.72 -4.86 28.47
CA GLN A 77 -6.82 -6.28 28.78
C GLN A 77 -7.91 -6.49 29.82
N LYS A 78 -8.82 -7.42 29.56
CA LYS A 78 -9.87 -7.83 30.49
C LYS A 78 -9.25 -8.48 31.73
N GLN A 79 -9.79 -8.18 32.91
CA GLN A 79 -9.25 -8.71 34.15
C GLN A 79 -9.30 -10.25 34.16
N ARG A 80 -8.13 -10.88 34.40
CA ARG A 80 -7.94 -12.34 34.49
C ARG A 80 -8.07 -13.12 33.16
N GLU A 81 -8.16 -12.42 32.03
CA GLU A 81 -8.15 -13.01 30.68
C GLU A 81 -7.09 -12.31 29.82
N GLU A 82 -6.58 -12.96 28.77
CA GLU A 82 -5.66 -12.31 27.80
C GLU A 82 -6.41 -11.53 26.70
N GLN A 83 -7.73 -11.51 26.78
CA GLN A 83 -8.61 -10.89 25.77
C GLN A 83 -8.73 -9.38 25.97
N ALA A 84 -8.92 -8.67 24.87
CA ALA A 84 -9.18 -7.25 24.84
C ALA A 84 -10.65 -6.94 25.16
N GLU A 85 -10.86 -5.81 25.84
CA GLU A 85 -12.16 -5.15 25.95
C GLU A 85 -12.01 -3.65 25.62
N PRO A 86 -13.08 -3.00 25.12
CA PRO A 86 -13.05 -1.57 24.84
C PRO A 86 -12.74 -0.76 26.11
N ASP A 87 -11.83 0.20 26.00
CA ASP A 87 -11.52 1.13 27.10
C ASP A 87 -12.24 2.47 26.87
N GLY A 88 -13.57 2.40 26.87
CA GLY A 88 -14.46 3.50 26.51
C GLY A 88 -15.19 3.24 25.18
N THR A 89 -16.27 4.00 24.95
CA THR A 89 -17.07 3.89 23.71
C THR A 89 -17.11 5.17 22.91
N GLU A 90 -16.72 6.31 23.48
CA GLU A 90 -16.90 7.63 22.85
C GLU A 90 -16.30 7.71 21.43
N VAL A 91 -15.06 7.24 21.28
CA VAL A 91 -14.39 7.23 19.97
C VAL A 91 -15.05 6.22 19.02
N ALA A 92 -15.46 5.06 19.52
CA ALA A 92 -16.17 4.07 18.73
C ALA A 92 -17.54 4.60 18.25
N ASP A 93 -18.22 5.39 19.07
CA ASP A 93 -19.48 6.06 18.74
C ASP A 93 -19.26 7.09 17.61
N LYS A 94 -18.15 7.85 17.65
CA LYS A 94 -17.75 8.76 16.56
C LYS A 94 -17.49 8.00 15.25
N VAL A 95 -16.68 6.93 15.29
CA VAL A 95 -16.41 6.08 14.12
C VAL A 95 -17.71 5.50 13.56
N ALA A 96 -18.54 4.93 14.42
CA ALA A 96 -19.80 4.32 14.04
C ALA A 96 -20.77 5.34 13.44
N TYR A 97 -20.84 6.56 13.99
CA TYR A 97 -21.66 7.64 13.42
C TYR A 97 -21.19 8.03 12.01
N LEU A 98 -19.88 8.22 11.81
CA LEU A 98 -19.33 8.64 10.52
C LEU A 98 -19.46 7.55 9.45
N MET A 99 -19.27 6.29 9.83
CA MET A 99 -19.41 5.13 8.94
C MET A 99 -20.85 4.62 8.83
N ASN A 100 -21.78 5.20 9.60
CA ASN A 100 -23.19 4.82 9.69
C ASN A 100 -23.37 3.32 10.05
N LEU A 101 -22.74 2.93 11.16
CA LEU A 101 -22.71 1.60 11.76
C LEU A 101 -23.30 1.63 13.18
N ASN A 102 -23.51 0.45 13.76
CA ASN A 102 -23.78 0.33 15.19
C ASN A 102 -22.46 0.20 15.98
N SER A 103 -22.26 1.08 16.97
CA SER A 103 -21.04 1.13 17.79
C SER A 103 -20.78 -0.17 18.58
N ALA A 104 -21.83 -0.75 19.18
CA ALA A 104 -21.71 -1.98 19.94
C ALA A 104 -21.34 -3.17 19.03
N ASP A 105 -21.92 -3.25 17.83
CA ASP A 105 -21.58 -4.27 16.85
C ASP A 105 -20.15 -4.12 16.33
N LEU A 106 -19.69 -2.88 16.09
CA LEU A 106 -18.31 -2.59 15.70
C LEU A 106 -17.32 -3.05 16.78
N LEU A 107 -17.52 -2.62 18.03
CA LEU A 107 -16.65 -3.00 19.16
C LEU A 107 -16.63 -4.51 19.37
N LYS A 108 -17.80 -5.16 19.28
CA LYS A 108 -17.92 -6.61 19.38
C LYS A 108 -17.20 -7.32 18.23
N ALA A 109 -17.35 -6.86 17.00
CA ALA A 109 -16.72 -7.46 15.83
C ALA A 109 -15.18 -7.34 15.87
N VAL A 110 -14.67 -6.23 16.38
CA VAL A 110 -13.23 -6.01 16.55
C VAL A 110 -12.66 -6.88 17.67
N CYS A 111 -13.27 -6.91 18.86
CA CYS A 111 -12.73 -7.66 20.01
C CYS A 111 -13.02 -9.17 19.94
N TYR A 112 -14.16 -9.54 19.37
CA TYR A 112 -14.71 -10.90 19.35
C TYR A 112 -15.21 -11.30 17.95
N PRO A 113 -14.33 -11.30 16.92
CA PRO A 113 -14.69 -11.73 15.59
C PRO A 113 -15.25 -13.15 15.56
N ARG A 114 -16.19 -13.39 14.65
CA ARG A 114 -16.68 -14.73 14.32
C ARG A 114 -15.77 -15.30 13.24
N VAL A 115 -14.96 -16.28 13.63
CA VAL A 115 -14.03 -16.97 12.74
C VAL A 115 -14.55 -18.36 12.41
N LYS A 116 -14.35 -18.79 11.17
CA LYS A 116 -14.69 -20.15 10.75
C LYS A 116 -13.59 -21.11 11.19
N VAL A 117 -13.96 -22.14 11.95
CA VAL A 117 -13.07 -23.22 12.40
C VAL A 117 -13.61 -24.53 11.83
N GLY A 118 -12.96 -25.04 10.78
CA GLY A 118 -13.51 -26.15 10.00
C GLY A 118 -14.80 -25.73 9.28
N ASN A 119 -15.92 -26.37 9.63
CA ASN A 119 -17.24 -26.08 9.05
C ASN A 119 -18.13 -25.22 9.96
N GLU A 120 -17.68 -24.86 11.16
CA GLU A 120 -18.46 -24.10 12.14
C GLU A 120 -17.90 -22.69 12.34
N TYR A 121 -18.75 -21.76 12.77
CA TYR A 121 -18.33 -20.41 13.15
C TYR A 121 -18.22 -20.32 14.67
N ALA A 122 -17.03 -20.03 15.16
CA ALA A 122 -16.75 -19.79 16.57
C ALA A 122 -16.42 -18.32 16.81
N THR A 123 -16.83 -17.80 17.96
CA THR A 123 -16.37 -16.49 18.42
C THR A 123 -14.98 -16.65 19.02
N LYS A 124 -14.02 -15.84 18.54
CA LYS A 124 -12.63 -15.84 19.03
C LYS A 124 -12.31 -14.50 19.65
N GLY A 125 -11.95 -14.48 20.92
CA GLY A 125 -11.42 -13.27 21.56
C GLY A 125 -10.02 -12.94 21.04
N GLN A 126 -9.75 -11.65 20.86
CA GLN A 126 -8.45 -11.13 20.43
C GLN A 126 -7.70 -10.48 21.59
N THR A 127 -6.37 -10.46 21.54
CA THR A 127 -5.56 -9.68 22.49
C THR A 127 -5.59 -8.19 22.13
N VAL A 128 -5.17 -7.31 23.04
CA VAL A 128 -5.11 -5.85 22.80
C VAL A 128 -4.27 -5.53 21.57
N GLN A 129 -3.13 -6.19 21.42
CA GLN A 129 -2.26 -6.00 20.25
C GLN A 129 -2.95 -6.41 18.95
N GLN A 130 -3.65 -7.56 18.94
CA GLN A 130 -4.36 -8.03 17.75
C GLN A 130 -5.50 -7.09 17.35
N VAL A 131 -6.23 -6.55 18.33
CA VAL A 131 -7.26 -5.55 18.11
C VAL A 131 -6.68 -4.26 17.51
N ASN A 132 -5.58 -3.75 18.07
CA ASN A 132 -4.93 -2.54 17.55
C ASN A 132 -4.42 -2.74 16.11
N ASN A 133 -3.78 -3.89 15.83
CA ASN A 133 -3.34 -4.25 14.48
C ASN A 133 -4.54 -4.33 13.51
N SER A 134 -5.63 -5.01 13.93
CA SER A 134 -6.85 -5.13 13.13
C SER A 134 -7.48 -3.76 12.84
N THR A 135 -7.51 -2.84 13.81
CA THR A 135 -8.03 -1.48 13.62
C THR A 135 -7.17 -0.68 12.64
N GLY A 136 -5.85 -0.81 12.73
CA GLY A 136 -4.92 -0.23 11.75
C GLY A 136 -5.11 -0.78 10.34
N ALA A 137 -5.25 -2.11 10.20
CA ALA A 137 -5.50 -2.76 8.91
C ALA A 137 -6.83 -2.32 8.29
N LEU A 138 -7.90 -2.25 9.08
CA LEU A 138 -9.20 -1.74 8.62
C LEU A 138 -9.12 -0.29 8.15
N SER A 139 -8.37 0.54 8.87
CA SER A 139 -8.16 1.95 8.52
C SER A 139 -7.43 2.09 7.19
N LYS A 140 -6.36 1.32 6.99
CA LYS A 140 -5.63 1.24 5.71
C LYS A 140 -6.54 0.79 4.58
N ALA A 141 -7.32 -0.27 4.77
CA ALA A 141 -8.24 -0.79 3.76
C ALA A 141 -9.33 0.20 3.37
N VAL A 142 -9.87 0.98 4.33
CA VAL A 142 -10.84 2.05 4.04
C VAL A 142 -10.19 3.13 3.20
N CYS A 143 -9.00 3.61 3.57
CA CYS A 143 -8.25 4.61 2.80
C CYS A 143 -7.94 4.13 1.38
N GLU A 144 -7.37 2.94 1.24
CA GLU A 144 -6.99 2.37 -0.05
C GLU A 144 -8.22 2.20 -0.96
N LYS A 145 -9.29 1.59 -0.45
CA LYS A 145 -10.51 1.37 -1.23
C LYS A 145 -11.18 2.68 -1.61
N LEU A 146 -11.22 3.67 -0.71
CA LEU A 146 -11.74 5.00 -1.00
C LEU A 146 -10.94 5.67 -2.11
N PHE A 147 -9.61 5.63 -2.03
CA PHE A 147 -8.72 6.20 -3.04
C PHE A 147 -8.91 5.52 -4.40
N LEU A 148 -8.89 4.18 -4.45
CA LEU A 148 -9.11 3.43 -5.70
C LEU A 148 -10.50 3.69 -6.29
N TRP A 149 -11.52 3.83 -5.46
CA TRP A 149 -12.85 4.22 -5.89
C TRP A 149 -12.87 5.65 -6.46
N MET A 150 -12.22 6.62 -5.81
CA MET A 150 -12.10 7.98 -6.32
C MET A 150 -11.41 8.00 -7.70
N VAL A 151 -10.29 7.28 -7.85
CA VAL A 151 -9.61 7.13 -9.14
C VAL A 151 -10.53 6.53 -10.20
N THR A 152 -11.30 5.49 -9.84
CA THR A 152 -12.27 4.88 -10.76
C THR A 152 -13.36 5.86 -11.17
N ARG A 153 -13.90 6.66 -10.23
CA ARG A 153 -14.91 7.69 -10.51
C ARG A 153 -14.34 8.79 -11.40
N ILE A 154 -13.12 9.25 -11.14
CA ILE A 154 -12.42 10.24 -11.98
C ILE A 154 -12.24 9.70 -13.40
N ASN A 155 -11.75 8.46 -13.54
CA ASN A 155 -11.56 7.84 -14.85
C ASN A 155 -12.87 7.72 -15.64
N GLN A 156 -13.98 7.41 -14.98
CA GLN A 156 -15.30 7.38 -15.62
C GLN A 156 -15.75 8.75 -16.13
N GLN A 157 -15.43 9.82 -15.40
CA GLN A 157 -15.79 11.19 -15.79
C GLN A 157 -14.89 11.74 -16.90
N LEU A 158 -13.63 11.31 -16.94
CA LEU A 158 -12.68 11.65 -18.01
C LEU A 158 -12.83 10.75 -19.25
N ASP A 159 -13.62 9.67 -19.17
CA ASP A 159 -13.86 8.79 -20.30
C ASP A 159 -14.78 9.47 -21.34
N THR A 160 -14.44 9.33 -22.61
CA THR A 160 -15.16 9.95 -23.72
C THR A 160 -15.46 8.91 -24.78
N LYS A 161 -16.66 8.95 -25.36
CA LYS A 161 -17.14 7.96 -26.34
C LYS A 161 -16.45 8.02 -27.70
N LEU A 162 -15.53 8.97 -27.91
CA LEU A 162 -14.84 9.12 -29.18
C LEU A 162 -13.75 8.05 -29.31
N PRO A 163 -13.60 7.42 -30.49
CA PRO A 163 -12.53 6.46 -30.71
C PRO A 163 -11.17 7.15 -30.60
N ARG A 164 -10.23 6.51 -29.90
CA ARG A 164 -8.86 7.00 -29.69
C ARG A 164 -7.89 6.03 -30.36
N GLN A 165 -7.02 6.55 -31.23
CA GLN A 165 -6.02 5.75 -31.94
C GLN A 165 -4.67 5.73 -31.24
N HIS A 166 -4.36 6.79 -30.48
CA HIS A 166 -3.08 7.01 -29.82
C HIS A 166 -3.29 7.55 -28.40
N PHE A 167 -2.30 7.34 -27.54
CA PHE A 167 -2.26 7.91 -26.20
C PHE A 167 -0.81 8.28 -25.83
N ILE A 168 -0.67 9.19 -24.87
CA ILE A 168 0.58 9.45 -24.17
C ILE A 168 0.36 9.00 -22.73
N GLY A 169 1.18 8.07 -22.26
CA GLY A 169 1.20 7.66 -20.86
C GLY A 169 2.29 8.43 -20.12
N VAL A 170 1.92 9.08 -19.02
CA VAL A 170 2.89 9.71 -18.10
C VAL A 170 3.00 8.80 -16.88
N LEU A 171 4.18 8.22 -16.67
CA LEU A 171 4.47 7.41 -15.49
C LEU A 171 5.14 8.29 -14.45
N ASP A 172 4.42 8.55 -13.36
CA ASP A 172 4.94 9.21 -12.16
C ASP A 172 4.94 8.21 -11.00
N ILE A 173 6.12 7.90 -10.49
CA ILE A 173 6.31 6.95 -9.40
C ILE A 173 7.43 7.46 -8.49
N ALA A 174 7.34 7.13 -7.21
CA ALA A 174 8.41 7.41 -6.26
C ALA A 174 9.74 6.83 -6.75
N GLY A 175 10.80 7.62 -6.59
CA GLY A 175 12.16 7.19 -6.88
C GLY A 175 12.64 6.10 -5.93
N PHE A 176 13.87 5.66 -6.13
CA PHE A 176 14.51 4.68 -5.27
C PHE A 176 14.68 5.22 -3.84
N GLU A 177 14.26 4.45 -2.84
CA GLU A 177 14.25 4.86 -1.43
C GLU A 177 15.29 4.10 -0.61
N ILE A 178 16.14 4.85 0.11
CA ILE A 178 17.13 4.29 1.03
C ILE A 178 17.01 5.02 2.37
N PHE A 179 16.32 4.39 3.32
CA PHE A 179 16.21 4.89 4.68
C PHE A 179 17.14 4.15 5.64
N GLU A 180 17.25 4.63 6.88
CA GLU A 180 17.97 3.93 7.94
C GLU A 180 17.36 2.54 8.22
N MET A 181 16.03 2.43 8.16
CA MET A 181 15.28 1.19 8.35
C MET A 181 14.31 0.97 7.19
N ASN A 182 14.58 -0.03 6.36
CA ASN A 182 13.74 -0.36 5.19
C ASN A 182 12.91 -1.61 5.49
N SER A 183 11.65 -1.58 5.09
CA SER A 183 10.64 -2.64 5.33
C SER A 183 10.07 -3.12 3.98
N LEU A 184 9.09 -4.03 4.00
CA LEU A 184 8.45 -4.62 2.82
C LEU A 184 7.96 -3.58 1.81
N GLU A 185 7.41 -2.46 2.28
CA GLU A 185 6.91 -1.36 1.45
C GLU A 185 8.03 -0.78 0.57
N HIS A 186 9.19 -0.52 1.18
CA HIS A 186 10.38 -0.04 0.51
C HIS A 186 10.95 -1.07 -0.47
N LEU A 187 10.88 -2.37 -0.15
CA LEU A 187 11.28 -3.43 -1.08
C LEU A 187 10.41 -3.41 -2.35
N CYS A 188 9.10 -3.22 -2.21
CA CYS A 188 8.19 -3.12 -3.36
C CYS A 188 8.47 -1.88 -4.24
N ILE A 189 8.77 -0.73 -3.62
CA ILE A 189 9.14 0.51 -4.31
C ILE A 189 10.48 0.35 -5.04
N ASN A 190 11.50 -0.15 -4.34
CA ASN A 190 12.84 -0.35 -4.90
C ASN A 190 12.85 -1.42 -6.01
N PHE A 191 12.07 -2.49 -5.86
CA PHE A 191 11.88 -3.50 -6.91
C PHE A 191 11.25 -2.90 -8.17
N THR A 192 10.27 -2.01 -8.00
CA THR A 192 9.65 -1.31 -9.13
C THR A 192 10.67 -0.43 -9.85
N ASN A 193 11.45 0.35 -9.11
CA ASN A 193 12.53 1.17 -9.65
C ASN A 193 13.61 0.32 -10.35
N GLU A 194 13.98 -0.84 -9.80
CA GLU A 194 14.93 -1.77 -10.43
C GLU A 194 14.44 -2.23 -11.82
N LYS A 195 13.16 -2.61 -11.96
CA LYS A 195 12.58 -3.00 -13.26
C LYS A 195 12.48 -1.83 -14.23
N LEU A 196 12.11 -0.64 -13.76
CA LEU A 196 12.06 0.55 -14.60
C LEU A 196 13.45 0.96 -15.08
N GLN A 197 14.47 0.86 -14.22
CA GLN A 197 15.86 1.11 -14.59
C GLN A 197 16.35 0.06 -15.60
N GLN A 198 15.99 -1.21 -15.46
CA GLN A 198 16.33 -2.23 -16.46
C GLN A 198 15.67 -1.94 -17.80
N PHE A 199 14.41 -1.49 -17.80
CA PHE A 199 13.72 -1.08 -19.02
C PHE A 199 14.38 0.15 -19.67
N PHE A 200 14.79 1.14 -18.87
CA PHE A 200 15.57 2.28 -19.34
C PHE A 200 16.88 1.82 -19.99
N ASN A 201 17.66 0.99 -19.29
CA ASN A 201 18.93 0.49 -19.81
C ASN A 201 18.72 -0.26 -21.13
N HIS A 202 17.72 -1.13 -21.20
CA HIS A 202 17.43 -1.88 -22.42
C HIS A 202 17.03 -0.94 -23.58
N HIS A 203 16.21 0.08 -23.33
CA HIS A 203 15.77 0.98 -24.38
C HIS A 203 16.88 1.92 -24.87
N MET A 204 17.56 2.60 -23.95
CA MET A 204 18.60 3.57 -24.27
C MET A 204 19.83 2.91 -24.90
N PHE A 205 20.16 1.68 -24.50
CA PHE A 205 21.39 1.05 -24.97
C PHE A 205 21.16 0.00 -26.04
N VAL A 206 20.15 -0.87 -25.93
CA VAL A 206 20.00 -1.99 -26.87
C VAL A 206 19.17 -1.55 -28.07
N LEU A 207 17.99 -0.98 -27.84
CA LEU A 207 17.08 -0.61 -28.93
C LEU A 207 17.62 0.56 -29.77
N GLU A 208 18.31 1.52 -29.16
CA GLU A 208 18.92 2.64 -29.88
C GLU A 208 20.03 2.17 -30.83
N GLN A 209 20.89 1.23 -30.37
CA GLN A 209 21.93 0.62 -31.21
C GLN A 209 21.34 -0.27 -32.32
N GLU A 210 20.22 -0.96 -32.07
CA GLU A 210 19.50 -1.73 -33.10
C GLU A 210 18.94 -0.81 -34.19
N GLU A 211 18.42 0.37 -33.83
CA GLU A 211 17.94 1.36 -34.81
C GLU A 211 19.11 1.95 -35.61
N TYR A 212 20.25 2.26 -34.99
CA TYR A 212 21.45 2.70 -35.71
C TYR A 212 21.89 1.69 -36.77
N LYS A 213 21.89 0.39 -36.42
CA LYS A 213 22.21 -0.69 -37.34
C LYS A 213 21.22 -0.78 -38.50
N LYS A 214 19.93 -0.57 -38.23
CA LYS A 214 18.86 -0.62 -39.23
C LYS A 214 18.90 0.58 -40.19
N GLU A 215 19.26 1.75 -39.70
CA GLU A 215 19.49 2.97 -40.50
C GLU A 215 20.85 2.96 -41.22
N GLY A 216 21.69 1.95 -40.99
CA GLY A 216 23.00 1.80 -41.63
C GLY A 216 24.05 2.81 -41.13
N ILE A 217 23.87 3.32 -39.91
CA ILE A 217 24.82 4.21 -39.24
C ILE A 217 25.99 3.35 -38.75
N ASP A 218 27.21 3.76 -39.09
CA ASP A 218 28.43 3.09 -38.61
C ASP A 218 28.59 3.34 -37.11
N TRP A 219 28.24 2.32 -36.32
CA TRP A 219 28.22 2.36 -34.87
C TRP A 219 28.77 1.05 -34.32
N GLU A 220 29.79 1.14 -33.46
CA GLU A 220 30.34 -0.02 -32.77
C GLU A 220 29.40 -0.45 -31.64
N PHE A 221 29.04 -1.73 -31.59
CA PHE A 221 28.19 -2.25 -30.52
C PHE A 221 28.91 -2.19 -29.18
N ILE A 222 28.37 -1.41 -28.25
CA ILE A 222 28.85 -1.30 -26.88
C ILE A 222 27.96 -2.17 -25.99
N ASP A 223 28.56 -3.16 -25.32
CA ASP A 223 27.92 -3.88 -24.23
C ASP A 223 28.08 -3.06 -22.94
N PHE A 224 26.96 -2.54 -22.45
CA PHE A 224 26.96 -1.68 -21.28
C PHE A 224 27.08 -2.47 -19.97
N GLY A 225 26.92 -3.80 -19.97
CA GLY A 225 27.17 -4.65 -18.80
C GLY A 225 26.30 -4.38 -17.55
N ILE A 226 25.33 -3.46 -17.63
CA ILE A 226 24.40 -3.13 -16.54
C ILE A 226 23.19 -4.05 -16.61
N ASP A 227 23.42 -5.34 -16.39
CA ASP A 227 22.34 -6.30 -16.27
C ASP A 227 21.79 -6.33 -14.84
N LEU A 228 20.66 -5.66 -14.64
CA LEU A 228 19.94 -5.67 -13.36
C LEU A 228 19.10 -6.94 -13.19
N ALA A 229 19.10 -7.86 -14.17
CA ALA A 229 18.35 -9.10 -14.12
C ALA A 229 18.68 -9.89 -12.85
N ALA A 230 19.94 -9.96 -12.41
CA ALA A 230 20.31 -10.73 -11.22
C ALA A 230 19.54 -10.28 -9.95
N CYS A 231 19.36 -8.97 -9.75
CA CYS A 231 18.60 -8.43 -8.61
C CYS A 231 17.09 -8.61 -8.81
N ILE A 232 16.59 -8.35 -10.02
CA ILE A 232 15.17 -8.50 -10.36
C ILE A 232 14.73 -9.96 -10.18
N GLU A 233 15.52 -10.90 -10.69
CA GLU A 233 15.26 -12.33 -10.63
C GLU A 233 15.31 -12.86 -9.20
N LEU A 234 16.26 -12.39 -8.39
CA LEU A 234 16.32 -12.69 -6.96
C LEU A 234 15.00 -12.33 -6.24
N ILE A 235 14.31 -11.27 -6.67
CA ILE A 235 13.08 -10.82 -6.04
C ILE A 235 11.85 -11.56 -6.59
N GLU A 236 11.70 -11.63 -7.92
CA GLU A 236 10.41 -12.02 -8.54
C GLU A 236 10.31 -13.46 -9.08
N LYS A 237 11.44 -14.14 -9.32
CA LYS A 237 11.42 -15.49 -9.90
C LYS A 237 10.90 -16.52 -8.89
N PRO A 238 10.52 -17.72 -9.36
CA PRO A 238 10.28 -18.85 -8.46
C PRO A 238 11.46 -19.04 -7.51
N MET A 239 11.17 -19.33 -6.24
CA MET A 239 12.17 -19.40 -5.17
C MET A 239 12.92 -18.08 -4.89
N GLY A 240 12.46 -16.95 -5.44
CA GLY A 240 12.90 -15.60 -5.08
C GLY A 240 12.20 -15.09 -3.83
N ILE A 241 12.54 -13.87 -3.40
CA ILE A 241 12.06 -13.28 -2.14
C ILE A 241 10.53 -13.24 -2.06
N PHE A 242 9.85 -12.80 -3.13
CA PHE A 242 8.39 -12.74 -3.17
C PHE A 242 7.73 -14.13 -3.14
N SER A 243 8.34 -15.12 -3.80
CA SER A 243 7.83 -16.49 -3.76
C SER A 243 7.94 -17.08 -2.34
N ILE A 244 9.07 -16.85 -1.66
CA ILE A 244 9.32 -17.40 -0.32
C ILE A 244 8.39 -16.75 0.72
N ILE A 245 8.18 -15.43 0.66
CA ILE A 245 7.26 -14.76 1.59
C ILE A 245 5.81 -15.18 1.32
N GLU A 246 5.41 -15.37 0.05
CA GLU A 246 4.09 -15.90 -0.34
C GLU A 246 3.85 -17.29 0.25
N GLU A 247 4.82 -18.19 0.13
CA GLU A 247 4.74 -19.53 0.71
C GLU A 247 4.67 -19.49 2.25
N GLU A 248 5.54 -18.71 2.90
CA GLU A 248 5.53 -18.57 4.37
C GLU A 248 4.21 -17.99 4.87
N CYS A 249 3.54 -17.14 4.09
CA CYS A 249 2.22 -16.62 4.45
C CYS A 249 1.15 -17.73 4.54
N MET A 250 1.30 -18.82 3.78
CA MET A 250 0.36 -19.95 3.78
C MET A 250 0.52 -20.85 5.01
N PHE A 251 1.67 -20.84 5.68
CA PHE A 251 1.94 -21.71 6.83
C PHE A 251 1.49 -21.05 8.16
N PRO A 252 0.53 -21.64 8.90
CA PRO A 252 -0.03 -21.00 10.10
C PRO A 252 0.96 -20.76 11.25
N LYS A 253 2.09 -21.48 11.26
CA LYS A 253 3.14 -21.38 12.29
C LYS A 253 4.42 -20.71 11.78
N ALA A 254 4.41 -20.18 10.56
CA ALA A 254 5.53 -19.40 10.06
C ALA A 254 5.67 -18.09 10.83
N THR A 255 6.90 -17.63 10.93
CA THR A 255 7.32 -16.41 11.63
C THR A 255 8.29 -15.65 10.74
N ASP A 256 8.51 -14.37 10.98
CA ASP A 256 9.50 -13.62 10.21
C ASP A 256 10.90 -14.26 10.33
N CYS A 257 11.21 -14.89 11.47
CA CYS A 257 12.43 -15.68 11.66
C CYS A 257 12.51 -16.92 10.74
N SER A 258 11.41 -17.67 10.54
CA SER A 258 11.42 -18.82 9.62
C SER A 258 11.57 -18.38 8.17
N PHE A 259 10.92 -17.26 7.81
CA PHE A 259 11.11 -16.60 6.53
C PHE A 259 12.58 -16.22 6.30
N LYS A 260 13.23 -15.56 7.27
CA LYS A 260 14.66 -15.24 7.22
C LYS A 260 15.53 -16.45 6.93
N ASN A 261 15.32 -17.52 7.70
CA ASN A 261 16.16 -18.71 7.59
C ASN A 261 16.04 -19.32 6.18
N LYS A 262 14.82 -19.39 5.62
CA LYS A 262 14.61 -19.82 4.23
C LYS A 262 15.31 -18.93 3.21
N LEU A 263 15.25 -17.61 3.36
CA LEU A 263 15.97 -16.68 2.48
C LEU A 263 17.48 -16.94 2.52
N TYR A 264 18.03 -17.12 3.71
CA TYR A 264 19.46 -17.38 3.91
C TYR A 264 19.87 -18.71 3.28
N ASP A 265 19.14 -19.79 3.54
CA ASP A 265 19.43 -21.11 2.99
C ASP A 265 19.35 -21.12 1.45
N GLN A 266 18.40 -20.37 0.90
CA GLN A 266 18.18 -20.30 -0.54
C GLN A 266 19.18 -19.41 -1.28
N HIS A 267 19.56 -18.26 -0.72
CA HIS A 267 20.29 -17.23 -1.47
C HIS A 267 21.69 -16.91 -0.96
N LEU A 268 21.99 -17.10 0.32
CA LEU A 268 23.28 -16.70 0.89
C LEU A 268 24.43 -17.50 0.26
N GLY A 269 25.43 -16.79 -0.26
CA GLY A 269 26.60 -17.40 -0.92
C GLY A 269 26.32 -17.95 -2.33
N LYS A 270 25.05 -17.92 -2.78
CA LYS A 270 24.63 -18.36 -4.12
C LYS A 270 24.31 -17.17 -5.03
N ASN A 271 23.77 -16.07 -4.48
CA ASN A 271 23.43 -14.85 -5.22
C ASN A 271 24.26 -13.67 -4.68
N SER A 272 25.03 -13.02 -5.56
CA SER A 272 25.90 -11.88 -5.19
C SER A 272 25.13 -10.66 -4.65
N ASN A 273 23.89 -10.48 -5.10
CA ASN A 273 23.02 -9.39 -4.68
C ASN A 273 22.41 -9.61 -3.29
N PHE A 274 22.43 -10.84 -2.74
CA PHE A 274 21.93 -11.13 -1.39
C PHE A 274 23.09 -11.25 -0.39
N GLN A 275 23.13 -10.35 0.59
CA GLN A 275 24.24 -10.27 1.54
C GLN A 275 23.77 -10.24 3.00
N LYS A 276 24.67 -10.63 3.92
CA LYS A 276 24.48 -10.41 5.35
C LYS A 276 24.67 -8.92 5.67
N PRO A 277 23.86 -8.38 6.60
CA PRO A 277 24.01 -7.00 7.03
C PRO A 277 25.36 -6.79 7.73
N LYS A 278 26.09 -5.74 7.34
CA LYS A 278 27.37 -5.39 7.96
C LYS A 278 27.11 -4.73 9.33
N PRO A 279 27.64 -5.27 10.46
CA PRO A 279 27.30 -4.81 11.80
C PRO A 279 27.50 -3.31 12.04
N ALA A 280 28.56 -2.73 11.46
CA ALA A 280 28.90 -1.31 11.61
C ALA A 280 27.91 -0.34 10.95
N LYS A 281 27.12 -0.80 9.95
CA LYS A 281 26.19 0.05 9.18
C LYS A 281 24.72 -0.28 9.42
N ALA A 282 24.43 -1.47 9.94
CA ALA A 282 23.07 -1.95 10.15
C ALA A 282 22.42 -1.51 11.48
N LYS A 283 23.16 -0.78 12.35
CA LYS A 283 22.79 -0.43 13.75
C LYS A 283 22.16 -1.61 14.56
N GLY A 284 22.35 -2.86 14.13
CA GLY A 284 21.81 -4.07 14.77
C GLY A 284 20.39 -4.50 14.36
N GLU A 285 19.70 -3.75 13.50
CA GLU A 285 18.26 -3.98 13.25
C GLU A 285 17.95 -4.61 11.89
N ALA A 286 18.87 -4.57 10.92
CA ALA A 286 18.65 -5.19 9.61
C ALA A 286 18.86 -6.71 9.66
N ASP A 287 18.00 -7.44 8.95
CA ASP A 287 18.04 -8.91 8.85
C ASP A 287 18.75 -9.40 7.59
N PHE A 288 18.69 -8.65 6.49
CA PHE A 288 19.45 -8.92 5.27
C PHE A 288 19.71 -7.62 4.49
N THR A 289 20.60 -7.70 3.50
CA THR A 289 20.88 -6.58 2.60
C THR A 289 20.77 -7.02 1.14
N LEU A 290 20.24 -6.14 0.30
CA LEU A 290 20.26 -6.30 -1.15
C LEU A 290 21.16 -5.27 -1.80
N VAL A 291 21.90 -5.71 -2.82
CA VAL A 291 22.68 -4.83 -3.69
C VAL A 291 21.83 -4.50 -4.91
N HIS A 292 21.25 -3.30 -4.90
CA HIS A 292 20.49 -2.72 -6.00
C HIS A 292 21.39 -1.85 -6.87
N TYR A 293 20.91 -1.45 -8.06
CA TYR A 293 21.66 -0.52 -8.94
C TYR A 293 21.99 0.82 -8.25
N ALA A 294 21.10 1.31 -7.39
CA ALA A 294 21.25 2.59 -6.70
C ALA A 294 22.13 2.50 -5.44
N GLY A 295 22.38 1.28 -4.92
CA GLY A 295 23.17 1.08 -3.70
C GLY A 295 22.76 -0.14 -2.89
N THR A 296 23.44 -0.33 -1.76
CA THR A 296 23.09 -1.40 -0.81
C THR A 296 22.01 -0.93 0.16
N VAL A 297 20.90 -1.66 0.22
CA VAL A 297 19.75 -1.36 1.09
C VAL A 297 19.66 -2.38 2.22
N TYR A 298 19.36 -1.90 3.42
CA TYR A 298 19.29 -2.70 4.66
C TYR A 298 17.83 -2.92 5.02
N TYR A 299 17.37 -4.17 4.98
CA TYR A 299 15.98 -4.54 5.22
C TYR A 299 15.81 -5.19 6.59
N ASN A 300 14.84 -4.70 7.37
CA ASN A 300 14.33 -5.33 8.58
C ASN A 300 13.05 -6.08 8.25
N ILE A 301 12.94 -7.35 8.64
CA ILE A 301 11.80 -8.21 8.28
C ILE A 301 10.66 -8.20 9.29
N GLY A 302 10.75 -7.37 10.33
CA GLY A 302 9.75 -7.32 11.40
C GLY A 302 8.35 -7.05 10.86
N GLY A 303 7.43 -7.98 11.10
CA GLY A 303 6.04 -7.89 10.66
C GLY A 303 5.83 -8.13 9.16
N TRP A 304 6.83 -8.59 8.41
CA TRP A 304 6.69 -8.80 6.96
C TRP A 304 5.60 -9.81 6.60
N LEU A 305 5.51 -10.93 7.33
CA LEU A 305 4.46 -11.92 7.07
C LEU A 305 3.06 -11.35 7.32
N GLU A 306 2.89 -10.53 8.36
CA GLU A 306 1.61 -9.88 8.66
C GLU A 306 1.27 -8.82 7.62
N LYS A 307 2.23 -7.94 7.29
CA LYS A 307 2.10 -6.93 6.24
C LYS A 307 1.79 -7.53 4.87
N ASN A 308 2.40 -8.66 4.53
CA ASN A 308 2.20 -9.29 3.23
C ASN A 308 0.86 -10.05 3.13
N LYS A 309 0.37 -10.60 4.26
CA LYS A 309 -0.97 -11.20 4.35
C LYS A 309 -2.07 -10.14 4.28
N ASP A 310 -1.79 -8.96 4.83
CA ASP A 310 -2.74 -7.86 5.03
C ASP A 310 -4.12 -8.32 5.52
N PRO A 311 -4.18 -9.06 6.66
CA PRO A 311 -5.40 -9.75 7.06
C PRO A 311 -6.45 -8.74 7.53
N LEU A 312 -7.61 -8.73 6.87
CA LEU A 312 -8.77 -7.97 7.34
C LEU A 312 -9.66 -8.80 8.25
N ASN A 313 -10.26 -8.13 9.23
CA ASN A 313 -11.26 -8.76 10.10
C ASN A 313 -12.58 -8.95 9.32
N ASP A 314 -12.81 -10.17 8.87
CA ASP A 314 -14.01 -10.57 8.11
C ASP A 314 -15.33 -10.17 8.77
N THR A 315 -15.41 -10.18 10.10
CA THR A 315 -16.63 -9.80 10.81
C THR A 315 -16.91 -8.31 10.67
N VAL A 316 -15.87 -7.47 10.74
CA VAL A 316 -16.00 -6.03 10.52
C VAL A 316 -16.25 -5.72 9.05
N VAL A 317 -15.60 -6.43 8.12
CA VAL A 317 -15.86 -6.26 6.68
C VAL A 317 -17.34 -6.55 6.35
N GLN A 318 -17.94 -7.56 6.98
CA GLN A 318 -19.38 -7.83 6.82
C GLN A 318 -20.26 -6.69 7.36
N LEU A 319 -19.83 -5.97 8.40
CA LEU A 319 -20.52 -4.77 8.86
C LEU A 319 -20.41 -3.65 7.82
N TYR A 320 -19.22 -3.44 7.25
CA TYR A 320 -19.01 -2.43 6.21
C TYR A 320 -19.84 -2.71 4.95
N GLN A 321 -19.93 -3.98 4.52
CA GLN A 321 -20.78 -4.41 3.41
C GLN A 321 -22.27 -4.12 3.61
N LYS A 322 -22.72 -4.04 4.87
CA LYS A 322 -24.12 -3.76 5.25
C LYS A 322 -24.30 -2.34 5.80
N ALA A 323 -23.27 -1.50 5.73
CA ALA A 323 -23.33 -0.14 6.24
C ALA A 323 -24.43 0.65 5.53
N ALA A 324 -25.14 1.48 6.30
CA ALA A 324 -26.14 2.38 5.73
C ALA A 324 -25.49 3.55 4.95
N LEU A 325 -24.18 3.79 5.14
CA LEU A 325 -23.40 4.67 4.29
C LEU A 325 -23.11 3.95 2.95
N ASN A 326 -23.84 4.34 1.91
CA ASN A 326 -23.79 3.71 0.59
C ASN A 326 -22.36 3.66 0.00
N LEU A 327 -21.57 4.71 0.19
CA LEU A 327 -20.16 4.71 -0.24
C LEU A 327 -19.38 3.56 0.42
N LEU A 328 -19.45 3.43 1.75
CA LEU A 328 -18.73 2.38 2.47
C LEU A 328 -19.14 0.98 2.05
N SER A 329 -20.44 0.74 1.89
CA SER A 329 -20.92 -0.57 1.44
C SER A 329 -20.47 -0.89 0.01
N GLN A 330 -20.44 0.10 -0.89
CA GLN A 330 -19.87 -0.06 -2.24
C GLN A 330 -18.38 -0.39 -2.22
N LEU A 331 -17.58 0.30 -1.38
CA LEU A 331 -16.14 0.05 -1.27
C LEU A 331 -15.82 -1.41 -0.92
N PHE A 332 -16.66 -2.04 -0.10
CA PHE A 332 -16.46 -3.42 0.37
C PHE A 332 -17.35 -4.46 -0.35
N ALA A 333 -18.18 -4.04 -1.32
CA ALA A 333 -19.11 -4.94 -2.03
C ALA A 333 -18.40 -6.05 -2.82
N THR A 334 -17.25 -5.74 -3.42
CA THR A 334 -16.44 -6.70 -4.19
C THR A 334 -15.48 -7.50 -3.32
N PHE A 335 -15.43 -7.24 -2.01
CA PHE A 335 -14.60 -8.02 -1.09
C PHE A 335 -15.16 -9.44 -0.97
N VAL A 336 -14.52 -10.37 -1.66
CA VAL A 336 -14.87 -11.79 -1.59
C VAL A 336 -14.25 -12.36 -0.33
N LEU A 337 -15.08 -12.51 0.71
CA LEU A 337 -14.75 -13.34 1.86
C LEU A 337 -14.39 -14.74 1.33
N VAL A 338 -13.38 -15.38 1.92
CA VAL A 338 -12.70 -16.58 1.41
C VAL A 338 -13.64 -17.71 0.98
N ASP A 339 -14.90 -17.73 1.43
CA ASP A 339 -15.89 -18.75 1.09
C ASP A 339 -17.33 -18.21 0.87
N ALA A 340 -17.52 -17.10 0.16
CA ALA A 340 -18.84 -16.82 -0.44
C ALA A 340 -19.06 -17.79 -1.64
N ASP A 341 -19.45 -19.02 -1.29
CA ASP A 341 -19.96 -20.08 -2.18
C ASP A 341 -18.95 -20.74 -3.14
N ARG A 342 -18.21 -21.74 -2.65
CA ARG A 342 -17.42 -22.66 -3.51
C ARG A 342 -18.29 -23.58 -4.40
N ASN A 343 -19.62 -23.54 -4.27
CA ASN A 343 -20.52 -24.48 -4.94
C ASN A 343 -21.35 -23.92 -6.09
N GLN A 344 -21.21 -22.65 -6.47
CA GLN A 344 -21.91 -22.12 -7.65
C GLN A 344 -21.03 -21.25 -8.55
N ARG A 345 -20.84 -21.75 -9.77
CA ARG A 345 -20.38 -21.09 -11.02
C ARG A 345 -18.89 -21.24 -11.34
N GLY A 346 -18.65 -21.92 -12.46
CA GLY A 346 -17.33 -22.20 -13.01
C GLY A 346 -16.58 -20.97 -13.51
N ALA A 347 -15.28 -21.18 -13.68
CA ALA A 347 -14.36 -20.39 -14.51
C ALA A 347 -14.35 -18.86 -14.33
N LYS A 348 -14.66 -18.34 -13.13
CA LYS A 348 -14.17 -17.02 -12.69
C LYS A 348 -12.94 -17.22 -11.81
N LYS A 349 -11.92 -16.37 -12.03
CA LYS A 349 -10.60 -16.36 -11.39
C LYS A 349 -10.62 -16.94 -9.96
N LYS A 350 -9.69 -17.86 -9.67
CA LYS A 350 -9.39 -18.33 -8.30
C LYS A 350 -9.49 -17.16 -7.33
N GLY A 351 -10.29 -17.32 -6.27
CA GLY A 351 -10.74 -16.24 -5.38
C GLY A 351 -9.60 -15.29 -4.97
N SER A 352 -9.87 -13.99 -4.99
CA SER A 352 -8.91 -12.93 -4.61
C SER A 352 -8.67 -12.86 -3.09
N SER A 353 -9.11 -13.87 -2.33
CA SER A 353 -9.24 -13.82 -0.88
C SER A 353 -7.96 -14.18 -0.12
N PHE A 354 -6.95 -14.70 -0.80
CA PHE A 354 -5.58 -14.81 -0.29
C PHE A 354 -4.61 -14.28 -1.35
N GLN A 355 -4.82 -13.03 -1.77
CA GLN A 355 -3.85 -12.31 -2.58
C GLN A 355 -2.93 -11.55 -1.64
N THR A 356 -1.64 -11.90 -1.63
CA THR A 356 -0.65 -11.17 -0.83
C THR A 356 -0.29 -9.85 -1.50
N VAL A 357 0.24 -8.91 -0.71
CA VAL A 357 0.75 -7.62 -1.23
C VAL A 357 1.81 -7.85 -2.32
N SER A 358 2.75 -8.76 -2.09
CA SER A 358 3.79 -9.12 -3.07
C SER A 358 3.21 -9.64 -4.40
N ALA A 359 2.15 -10.44 -4.35
CA ALA A 359 1.52 -11.00 -5.54
C ALA A 359 0.81 -9.90 -6.35
N LEU A 360 0.12 -8.98 -5.67
CA LEU A 360 -0.54 -7.84 -6.32
C LEU A 360 0.48 -6.89 -6.95
N VAL A 361 1.56 -6.55 -6.25
CA VAL A 361 2.65 -5.72 -6.77
C VAL A 361 3.25 -6.36 -8.03
N ARG A 362 3.52 -7.67 -7.99
CA ARG A 362 4.06 -8.41 -9.14
C ARG A 362 3.10 -8.45 -10.33
N GLU A 363 1.80 -8.65 -10.12
CA GLU A 363 0.79 -8.64 -11.18
C GLU A 363 0.69 -7.24 -11.83
N ASN A 364 0.51 -6.20 -11.02
CA ASN A 364 0.37 -4.82 -11.50
C ASN A 364 1.63 -4.34 -12.22
N LEU A 365 2.81 -4.64 -11.69
CA LEU A 365 4.08 -4.25 -12.30
C LEU A 365 4.30 -4.98 -13.63
N ASN A 366 3.95 -6.25 -13.75
CA ASN A 366 4.04 -6.96 -15.02
C ASN A 366 3.09 -6.37 -16.08
N MET A 367 1.87 -5.98 -15.69
CA MET A 367 0.96 -5.26 -16.58
C MET A 367 1.55 -3.91 -17.02
N LEU A 368 2.10 -3.14 -16.08
CA LEU A 368 2.78 -1.87 -16.38
C LEU A 368 3.92 -2.06 -17.36
N MET A 369 4.84 -3.00 -17.10
CA MET A 369 5.98 -3.28 -17.99
C MET A 369 5.53 -3.73 -19.38
N SER A 370 4.44 -4.50 -19.49
CA SER A 370 3.86 -4.88 -20.79
C SER A 370 3.36 -3.66 -21.55
N ASN A 371 2.66 -2.74 -20.88
CA ASN A 371 2.18 -1.52 -21.49
C ASN A 371 3.33 -0.63 -21.96
N LEU A 372 4.37 -0.43 -21.13
CA LEU A 372 5.54 0.37 -21.48
C LEU A 372 6.27 -0.19 -22.72
N ARG A 373 6.43 -1.50 -22.82
CA ARG A 373 7.06 -2.16 -23.98
C ARG A 373 6.25 -2.01 -25.27
N SER A 374 4.95 -1.75 -25.18
CA SER A 374 4.08 -1.51 -26.34
C SER A 374 4.06 -0.05 -26.80
N THR A 375 4.78 0.84 -26.09
CA THR A 375 4.83 2.28 -26.35
C THR A 375 6.23 2.74 -26.72
N HIS A 376 6.33 3.89 -27.37
CA HIS A 376 7.60 4.57 -27.56
C HIS A 376 7.92 5.42 -26.30
N PRO A 377 8.99 5.11 -25.56
CA PRO A 377 9.27 5.79 -24.30
C PRO A 377 9.97 7.14 -24.54
N HIS A 378 9.52 8.16 -23.82
CA HIS A 378 10.22 9.43 -23.67
C HIS A 378 10.63 9.57 -22.20
N LEU A 379 11.90 9.86 -21.95
CA LEU A 379 12.50 9.74 -20.63
C LEU A 379 12.96 11.11 -20.12
N VAL A 380 12.59 11.42 -18.88
CA VAL A 380 13.04 12.61 -18.15
C VAL A 380 13.72 12.14 -16.87
N ARG A 381 15.02 12.37 -16.75
CA ARG A 381 15.79 12.03 -15.54
C ARG A 381 15.89 13.26 -14.64
N CYS A 382 15.09 13.28 -13.58
CA CYS A 382 15.18 14.30 -12.54
C CYS A 382 16.38 14.01 -11.62
N ILE A 383 17.23 15.01 -11.39
CA ILE A 383 18.39 14.91 -10.50
C ILE A 383 18.14 15.84 -9.31
N ILE A 384 18.32 15.32 -8.09
CA ILE A 384 18.25 16.12 -6.88
C ILE A 384 19.55 16.94 -6.81
N PRO A 385 19.48 18.29 -6.85
CA PRO A 385 20.68 19.12 -6.87
C PRO A 385 21.41 19.12 -5.51
N ASN A 386 20.66 19.07 -4.40
CA ASN A 386 21.18 19.00 -3.03
C ASN A 386 20.14 18.39 -2.07
N GLU A 387 20.60 17.83 -0.95
CA GLU A 387 19.74 17.28 0.10
C GLU A 387 19.07 18.37 0.96
N THR A 388 19.59 19.60 0.92
CA THR A 388 19.07 20.74 1.69
C THR A 388 17.81 21.36 1.09
N LYS A 389 17.36 20.89 -0.08
CA LYS A 389 16.18 21.39 -0.81
C LYS A 389 16.24 22.91 -1.07
N THR A 390 17.44 23.45 -1.23
CA THR A 390 17.66 24.88 -1.49
C THR A 390 17.92 25.10 -2.97
N PRO A 391 17.31 26.09 -3.62
CA PRO A 391 17.79 26.54 -4.92
C PRO A 391 19.23 27.03 -4.74
N ASP A 392 20.12 26.71 -5.70
CA ASP A 392 21.47 27.26 -5.67
C ASP A 392 21.34 28.80 -5.71
N THR A 393 21.73 29.46 -4.63
CA THR A 393 21.93 30.92 -4.65
C THR A 393 23.15 31.16 -5.51
N GLU A 394 22.96 31.54 -6.77
CA GLU A 394 24.06 32.02 -7.61
C GLU A 394 24.83 33.12 -6.87
N SER A 395 26.14 32.91 -6.76
CA SER A 395 27.14 33.84 -6.23
C SER A 395 27.44 34.97 -7.19
#